data_AF-A0A9D5MVZ1-F1
#
_entry.id   AF-A0A9D5MVZ1-F1
#
_cell.length_a   1.000
_cell.length_b   1.000
_cell.length_c   1.000
_cell.angle_alpha   90.00
_cell.angle_beta   90.00
_cell.angle_gamma   90.00
#
_symmetry.space_group_name_H-M   'P 1'
#
loop_
_entity.id
_entity.type
_entity.pdbx_description
1 polymer ?
#
loop_
_entity_poly.entity_id
_entity_poly.type
_entity_poly.pdbx_seq_one_letter_code
_entity_poly.pdbx_strand_id
1 'polypeptide(L)'
;MNSSPGKKRCGCGTCSVIKIIIILVITLVVLSAFIQNTSVFFRKRILLPFTMHLSKQDIVLRKGEEDRLYMNAINKRVSYSTTNFRVVGVNFNGRIFAYRTGKSFIIANVEGKKYKCRVRVIDLNKDKVTLSVGKSFQLKVRGPAFFPKWKSSNPKVASVSIFGKVKARGRGRTVVSAKWKGKELKCVVVVR
;
A
#
# COMPACT_ATOMS: atom_id res chain seq x y z
N MET A 1 -21.11 -75.59 -14.37
CA MET A 1 -20.38 -74.93 -15.47
C MET A 1 -20.34 -73.43 -15.22
N ASN A 2 -19.14 -72.87 -15.34
CA ASN A 2 -18.75 -71.48 -15.55
C ASN A 2 -18.75 -70.46 -14.39
N SER A 3 -17.51 -70.21 -13.99
CA SER A 3 -16.84 -69.13 -13.28
C SER A 3 -17.16 -67.68 -13.72
N SER A 4 -17.11 -66.75 -12.75
CA SER A 4 -16.47 -65.43 -12.90
C SER A 4 -16.22 -64.75 -11.53
N PRO A 5 -15.03 -64.16 -11.28
CA PRO A 5 -14.72 -63.53 -10.00
C PRO A 5 -15.15 -62.04 -9.98
N GLY A 6 -16.00 -61.69 -9.02
CA GLY A 6 -16.39 -60.31 -8.74
C GLY A 6 -15.24 -59.49 -8.16
N LYS A 7 -14.76 -58.53 -8.94
CA LYS A 7 -13.72 -57.54 -8.65
C LYS A 7 -14.11 -56.69 -7.42
N LYS A 8 -13.47 -56.90 -6.26
CA LYS A 8 -13.59 -56.01 -5.09
C LYS A 8 -13.02 -54.64 -5.43
N ARG A 9 -13.88 -53.65 -5.70
CA ARG A 9 -13.51 -52.23 -5.68
C ARG A 9 -13.40 -51.79 -4.23
N CYS A 10 -12.20 -51.79 -3.66
CA CYS A 10 -11.94 -51.07 -2.42
C CYS A 10 -11.97 -49.57 -2.72
N GLY A 11 -13.00 -48.89 -2.19
CA GLY A 11 -13.17 -47.44 -2.27
C GLY A 11 -12.00 -46.71 -1.63
N CYS A 12 -11.29 -45.94 -2.45
CA CYS A 12 -10.11 -45.17 -2.11
C CYS A 12 -10.49 -43.88 -1.35
N GLY A 13 -11.01 -44.01 -0.12
CA GLY A 13 -11.36 -42.87 0.74
C GLY A 13 -10.14 -42.21 1.40
N THR A 14 -9.11 -43.00 1.69
CA THR A 14 -7.88 -42.54 2.38
C THR A 14 -7.00 -41.67 1.50
N CYS A 15 -6.95 -41.91 0.19
CA CYS A 15 -6.14 -41.11 -0.75
C CYS A 15 -6.73 -39.71 -0.99
N SER A 16 -8.05 -39.55 -0.89
CA SER A 16 -8.72 -38.25 -1.02
C SER A 16 -8.46 -37.37 0.20
N VAL A 17 -8.50 -37.95 1.40
CA VAL A 17 -8.23 -37.25 2.67
C VAL A 17 -6.76 -36.78 2.73
N ILE A 18 -5.82 -37.62 2.32
CA ILE A 18 -4.39 -37.26 2.28
C ILE A 18 -4.14 -36.09 1.31
N LYS A 19 -4.78 -36.08 0.13
CA LYS A 19 -4.67 -34.97 -0.82
C LYS A 19 -5.23 -33.66 -0.25
N ILE A 20 -6.34 -33.71 0.48
CA ILE A 20 -6.94 -32.53 1.13
C ILE A 20 -6.00 -31.98 2.21
N ILE A 21 -5.41 -32.85 3.04
CA ILE A 21 -4.46 -32.45 4.08
C ILE A 21 -3.21 -31.80 3.45
N ILE A 22 -2.68 -32.37 2.36
CA ILE A 22 -1.53 -31.80 1.65
C ILE A 22 -1.87 -30.41 1.08
N ILE A 23 -3.05 -30.23 0.48
CA ILE A 23 -3.50 -28.92 -0.01
C ILE A 23 -3.66 -27.91 1.15
N LEU A 24 -4.21 -28.32 2.30
CA LEU A 24 -4.32 -27.47 3.48
C LEU A 24 -2.95 -27.05 4.03
N VAL A 25 -1.99 -27.97 4.08
CA VAL A 25 -0.62 -27.65 4.50
C VAL A 25 0.07 -26.73 3.50
N ILE A 26 -0.02 -27.00 2.19
CA ILE A 26 0.55 -26.13 1.15
C ILE A 26 -0.09 -24.73 1.21
N THR A 27 -1.41 -24.64 1.35
CA THR A 27 -2.09 -23.34 1.45
C THR A 27 -1.70 -22.58 2.71
N LEU A 28 -1.54 -23.25 3.87
CA LEU A 28 -1.03 -22.64 5.10
C LEU A 28 0.42 -22.16 4.96
N VAL A 29 1.29 -22.93 4.31
CA VAL A 29 2.69 -22.54 4.03
C VAL A 29 2.71 -21.33 3.10
N VAL A 30 1.93 -21.34 2.02
CA VAL A 30 1.81 -20.21 1.08
C VAL A 30 1.21 -18.99 1.79
N LEU A 31 0.14 -19.14 2.56
CA LEU A 31 -0.44 -18.07 3.39
C LEU A 31 0.59 -17.51 4.35
N SER A 32 1.40 -18.33 5.02
CA SER A 32 2.44 -17.87 5.95
C SER A 32 3.56 -17.07 5.23
N ALA A 33 3.96 -17.51 4.03
CA ALA A 33 4.91 -16.79 3.18
C ALA A 33 4.35 -15.45 2.68
N PHE A 34 3.05 -15.42 2.34
CA PHE A 34 2.34 -14.18 2.00
C PHE A 34 2.12 -13.28 3.22
N ILE A 35 1.89 -13.84 4.42
CA ILE A 35 1.65 -13.08 5.66
C ILE A 35 2.85 -12.19 5.99
N GLN A 36 4.08 -12.65 5.78
CA GLN A 36 5.29 -11.84 6.01
C GLN A 36 5.39 -10.62 5.08
N ASN A 37 4.72 -10.65 3.92
CA ASN A 37 4.67 -9.57 2.94
C ASN A 37 3.34 -8.78 2.94
N THR A 38 2.33 -9.21 3.70
CA THR A 38 1.00 -8.58 3.78
C THR A 38 0.82 -7.70 5.01
N SER A 39 -0.28 -6.94 5.02
CA SER A 39 -0.65 -5.97 6.08
C SER A 39 -1.08 -6.61 7.39
N VAL A 40 -1.41 -7.90 7.35
CA VAL A 40 -2.09 -8.59 8.45
C VAL A 40 -1.17 -8.74 9.67
N PHE A 41 0.14 -8.85 9.45
CA PHE A 41 1.14 -8.86 10.53
C PHE A 41 1.19 -7.56 11.36
N PHE A 42 0.73 -6.44 10.81
CA PHE A 42 0.83 -5.10 11.42
C PHE A 42 -0.50 -4.61 12.04
N ARG A 43 -1.43 -5.52 12.37
CA ARG A 43 -2.61 -5.17 13.16
C ARG A 43 -2.12 -4.69 14.54
N LYS A 44 -2.50 -3.46 14.93
CA LYS A 44 -2.00 -2.71 16.09
C LYS A 44 -1.80 -3.64 17.31
N ARG A 45 -0.54 -3.94 17.66
CA ARG A 45 -0.21 -4.46 18.99
C ARG A 45 -0.31 -3.30 19.99
N ILE A 46 -0.87 -3.58 21.16
CA ILE A 46 -0.75 -2.71 22.33
C ILE A 46 0.75 -2.65 22.66
N LEU A 47 1.33 -1.46 22.56
CA LEU A 47 2.76 -1.24 22.83
C LEU A 47 2.92 -0.95 24.31
N LEU A 48 3.55 -1.87 25.03
CA LEU A 48 4.01 -1.60 26.39
C LEU A 48 5.14 -0.57 26.33
N PRO A 49 5.24 0.35 27.31
CA PRO A 49 6.15 1.50 27.26
C PRO A 49 7.63 1.11 27.10
N PHE A 50 8.02 -0.08 27.56
CA PHE A 50 9.40 -0.59 27.52
C PHE A 50 9.70 -1.52 26.33
N THR A 51 8.79 -1.63 25.36
CA THR A 51 9.00 -2.51 24.21
C THR A 51 9.69 -1.79 23.07
N MET A 52 10.65 -2.48 22.43
CA MET A 52 11.28 -2.02 21.22
C MET A 52 10.25 -1.94 20.08
N HIS A 53 9.95 -0.73 19.63
CA HIS A 53 8.95 -0.50 18.58
C HIS A 53 9.30 0.70 17.69
N LEU A 54 8.81 0.64 16.45
CA LEU A 54 8.89 1.75 15.51
C LEU A 54 7.80 2.77 15.82
N SER A 55 8.11 4.06 15.66
CA SER A 55 7.15 5.15 15.83
C SER A 55 5.93 5.01 14.90
N LYS A 56 6.16 4.54 13.67
CA LYS A 56 5.14 4.29 12.66
C LYS A 56 5.42 2.97 11.95
N GLN A 57 4.37 2.18 11.71
CA GLN A 57 4.46 0.92 10.95
C GLN A 57 4.01 1.08 9.49
N ASP A 58 3.22 2.10 9.18
CA ASP A 58 2.71 2.38 7.84
C ASP A 58 2.72 3.90 7.58
N ILE A 59 3.46 4.35 6.58
CA ILE A 59 3.63 5.75 6.21
C ILE A 59 3.19 5.94 4.76
N VAL A 60 2.43 7.01 4.50
CA VAL A 60 2.02 7.41 3.15
C VAL A 60 2.58 8.80 2.87
N LEU A 61 3.45 8.89 1.85
CA LEU A 61 4.13 10.12 1.46
C LEU A 61 3.73 10.55 0.06
N ARG A 62 3.77 11.87 -0.20
CA ARG A 62 3.80 12.39 -1.56
C ARG A 62 5.22 12.29 -2.13
N LYS A 63 5.36 12.10 -3.43
CA LYS A 63 6.68 12.22 -4.08
C LYS A 63 7.33 13.57 -3.73
N GLY A 64 8.61 13.54 -3.35
CA GLY A 64 9.39 14.71 -2.92
C GLY A 64 9.23 15.07 -1.43
N GLU A 65 8.35 14.37 -0.70
CA GLU A 65 8.16 14.60 0.72
C GLU A 65 9.18 13.85 1.59
N GLU A 66 9.39 14.36 2.79
CA GLU A 66 10.19 13.75 3.84
C GLU A 66 9.36 13.46 5.09
N ASP A 67 9.77 12.45 5.85
CA ASP A 67 9.21 12.13 7.18
C ASP A 67 10.33 11.58 8.06
N ARG A 68 10.08 11.50 9.37
CA ARG A 68 11.03 10.92 10.33
C ARG A 68 10.45 9.65 10.93
N LEU A 69 11.19 8.56 10.77
CA LEU A 69 10.94 7.29 11.44
C LEU A 69 12.00 7.09 12.51
N TYR A 70 11.58 7.00 13.76
CA TYR A 70 12.47 6.67 14.86
C TYR A 70 12.04 5.34 15.48
N MET A 71 13.03 4.67 16.07
CA MET A 71 12.85 3.45 16.81
C MET A 71 12.96 3.78 18.29
N ASN A 72 11.97 3.36 19.09
CA ASN A 72 12.11 3.42 20.53
C ASN A 72 12.97 2.22 20.98
N ALA A 73 14.26 2.45 21.23
CA ALA A 73 15.20 1.45 21.71
C ALA A 73 16.16 2.10 22.71
N ILE A 74 16.07 1.71 23.98
CA ILE A 74 16.84 2.31 25.08
C ILE A 74 18.29 1.85 25.00
N ASN A 75 19.23 2.79 24.89
CA ASN A 75 20.67 2.53 24.85
C ASN A 75 21.12 1.56 23.77
N LYS A 76 20.33 1.38 22.70
CA LYS A 76 20.67 0.50 21.57
C LYS A 76 20.91 1.32 20.31
N ARG A 77 21.93 0.93 19.55
CA ARG A 77 22.17 1.47 18.21
C ARG A 77 21.17 0.88 17.22
N VAL A 78 20.67 1.74 16.34
CA VAL A 78 19.69 1.38 15.30
C VAL A 78 20.33 1.64 13.95
N SER A 79 20.22 0.67 13.05
CA SER A 79 20.61 0.85 11.65
C SER A 79 19.36 0.78 10.76
N TYR A 80 19.31 1.63 9.75
CA TYR A 80 18.18 1.69 8.81
C TYR A 80 18.61 1.22 7.43
N SER A 81 17.73 0.50 6.75
CA SER A 81 17.89 0.08 5.36
C SER A 81 16.54 0.14 4.65
N THR A 82 16.54 0.14 3.31
CA THR A 82 15.32 0.19 2.48
C THR A 82 15.31 -0.99 1.53
N THR A 83 14.15 -1.59 1.31
CA THR A 83 14.01 -2.66 0.30
C THR A 83 14.07 -2.13 -1.13
N ASN A 84 13.78 -0.84 -1.33
CA ASN A 84 13.79 -0.22 -2.65
C ASN A 84 14.21 1.25 -2.56
N PHE A 85 15.50 1.50 -2.79
CA PHE A 85 16.11 2.83 -2.75
C PHE A 85 15.60 3.77 -3.84
N ARG A 86 15.06 3.26 -4.96
CA ARG A 86 14.51 4.09 -6.04
C ARG A 86 13.18 4.73 -5.64
N VAL A 87 12.44 4.11 -4.72
CA VAL A 87 11.14 4.60 -4.25
C VAL A 87 11.34 5.46 -3.01
N VAL A 88 12.11 4.96 -2.03
CA VAL A 88 12.29 5.60 -0.72
C VAL A 88 13.73 5.43 -0.24
N GLY A 89 14.37 6.55 0.11
CA GLY A 89 15.65 6.60 0.81
C GLY A 89 15.47 6.78 2.32
N VAL A 90 16.46 6.36 3.10
CA VAL A 90 16.52 6.60 4.55
C VAL A 90 17.96 6.89 4.95
N ASN A 91 18.18 7.86 5.83
CA ASN A 91 19.51 8.17 6.37
C ASN A 91 19.73 7.51 7.76
N PHE A 92 20.94 7.66 8.30
CA PHE A 92 21.32 7.07 9.59
C PHE A 92 20.49 7.60 10.78
N ASN A 93 19.93 8.82 10.67
CA ASN A 93 19.07 9.44 11.68
C ASN A 93 17.59 9.04 11.57
N GLY A 94 17.25 8.15 10.62
CA GLY A 94 15.87 7.72 10.38
C GLY A 94 15.01 8.75 9.62
N ARG A 95 15.63 9.75 8.97
CA ARG A 95 14.95 10.65 8.04
C ARG A 95 14.74 9.94 6.71
N ILE A 96 13.51 10.01 6.21
CA ILE A 96 13.02 9.28 5.05
C ILE A 96 12.77 10.27 3.91
N PHE A 97 13.14 9.89 2.69
CA PHE A 97 12.97 10.71 1.48
C PHE A 97 12.18 9.93 0.42
N ALA A 98 11.09 10.52 -0.07
CA ALA A 98 10.23 9.91 -1.09
C ALA A 98 10.65 10.31 -2.52
N TYR A 99 11.24 9.39 -3.29
CA TYR A 99 11.78 9.70 -4.61
C TYR A 99 10.85 9.36 -5.78
N ARG A 100 10.23 8.17 -5.75
CA ARG A 100 9.34 7.69 -6.82
C ARG A 100 8.10 7.06 -6.23
N THR A 101 6.99 7.14 -6.96
CA THR A 101 5.74 6.49 -6.57
C THR A 101 5.90 4.98 -6.54
N GLY A 102 5.46 4.33 -5.47
CA GLY A 102 5.64 2.90 -5.28
C GLY A 102 5.45 2.46 -3.83
N LYS A 103 5.63 1.16 -3.60
CA LYS A 103 5.63 0.54 -2.27
C LYS A 103 7.06 0.14 -1.92
N SER A 104 7.53 0.51 -0.74
CA SER A 104 8.81 0.08 -0.17
C SER A 104 8.64 -0.27 1.31
N PHE A 105 9.64 -0.90 1.88
CA PHE A 105 9.76 -1.12 3.31
C PHE A 105 11.09 -0.55 3.79
N ILE A 106 11.03 0.17 4.90
CA ILE A 106 12.22 0.55 5.67
C ILE A 106 12.38 -0.48 6.77
N ILE A 107 13.59 -1.00 6.90
CA ILE A 107 13.95 -2.00 7.88
C ILE A 107 14.89 -1.35 8.89
N ALA A 108 14.43 -1.22 10.13
CA ALA A 108 15.29 -0.89 11.26
C ALA A 108 15.83 -2.18 11.87
N ASN A 109 17.14 -2.28 12.02
CA ASN A 109 17.81 -3.41 12.65
C ASN A 109 18.39 -2.95 14.00
N VAL A 110 18.02 -3.67 15.06
CA VAL A 110 18.49 -3.49 16.43
C VAL A 110 18.93 -4.85 16.96
N GLU A 111 20.22 -5.03 17.21
CA GLU A 111 20.80 -6.28 17.74
C GLU A 111 20.33 -7.55 16.98
N GLY A 112 20.30 -7.46 15.64
CA GLY A 112 19.87 -8.57 14.78
C GLY A 112 18.36 -8.69 14.59
N LYS A 113 17.54 -8.00 15.41
CA LYS A 113 16.08 -7.96 15.26
C LYS A 113 15.67 -6.94 14.21
N LYS A 114 14.87 -7.38 13.24
CA LYS A 114 14.41 -6.55 12.11
C LYS A 114 12.98 -6.06 12.34
N TYR A 115 12.79 -4.75 12.30
CA TYR A 115 11.50 -4.08 12.36
C TYR A 115 11.21 -3.43 11.02
N LYS A 116 10.07 -3.76 10.40
CA LYS A 116 9.70 -3.22 9.08
C LYS A 116 8.66 -2.10 9.24
N CYS A 117 8.93 -0.95 8.64
CA CYS A 117 7.96 0.10 8.37
C CYS A 117 7.58 0.03 6.89
N ARG A 118 6.29 -0.02 6.59
CA ARG A 118 5.80 0.06 5.22
C ARG A 118 5.73 1.53 4.80
N VAL A 119 6.29 1.85 3.64
CA VAL A 119 6.20 3.18 3.05
C VAL A 119 5.52 3.10 1.70
N ARG A 120 4.52 3.95 1.48
CA ARG A 120 3.82 4.09 0.21
C ARG A 120 3.98 5.52 -0.30
N VAL A 121 4.63 5.65 -1.44
CA VAL A 121 4.79 6.94 -2.11
C VAL A 121 3.73 7.04 -3.20
N ILE A 122 2.92 8.09 -3.12
CA ILE A 122 1.84 8.37 -4.06
C ILE A 122 2.04 9.75 -4.68
N ASP A 123 1.49 9.98 -5.87
CA ASP A 123 1.51 11.30 -6.49
C ASP A 123 0.41 11.43 -7.53
N LEU A 124 0.09 12.65 -7.98
CA LEU A 124 -0.83 12.84 -9.09
C LEU A 124 -0.09 12.74 -10.43
N ASN A 125 -0.82 12.39 -11.49
CA ASN A 125 -0.27 12.44 -12.85
C ASN A 125 -0.03 13.89 -13.32
N LYS A 126 -0.78 14.86 -12.79
CA LYS A 126 -0.65 16.29 -13.04
C LYS A 126 -1.06 17.07 -11.79
N ASP A 127 -0.30 18.13 -11.49
CA ASP A 127 -0.61 19.08 -10.41
C ASP A 127 -1.38 20.31 -10.91
N LYS A 128 -1.35 20.55 -12.22
CA LYS A 128 -2.09 21.63 -12.88
C LYS A 128 -2.62 21.15 -14.23
N VAL A 129 -3.88 21.44 -14.51
CA VAL A 129 -4.56 21.13 -15.77
C VAL A 129 -5.31 22.37 -16.23
N THR A 130 -5.22 22.68 -17.52
CA THR A 130 -6.01 23.74 -18.14
C THR A 130 -6.96 23.10 -19.16
N LEU A 131 -8.26 23.42 -19.08
CA LEU A 131 -9.29 22.85 -19.94
C LEU A 131 -10.18 23.94 -20.52
N SER A 132 -10.72 23.70 -21.71
CA SER A 132 -11.85 24.48 -22.21
C SER A 132 -13.16 23.99 -21.58
N VAL A 133 -14.13 24.87 -21.42
CA VAL A 133 -15.48 24.49 -20.96
C VAL A 133 -16.02 23.29 -21.76
N GLY A 134 -16.63 22.32 -21.07
CA GLY A 134 -17.18 21.10 -21.66
C GLY A 134 -16.16 19.96 -21.84
N LYS A 135 -14.86 20.25 -21.88
CA LYS A 135 -13.82 19.21 -21.96
C LYS A 135 -13.61 18.51 -20.62
N SER A 136 -12.97 17.34 -20.68
CA SER A 136 -12.67 16.54 -19.50
C SER A 136 -11.23 16.03 -19.51
N PHE A 137 -10.70 15.77 -18.32
CA PHE A 137 -9.37 15.22 -18.12
C PHE A 137 -9.41 14.13 -17.05
N GLN A 138 -8.65 13.06 -17.26
CA GLN A 138 -8.54 11.97 -16.32
C GLN A 138 -7.37 12.21 -15.35
N LEU A 139 -7.66 12.65 -14.13
CA LEU A 139 -6.68 12.63 -13.06
C LEU A 139 -6.50 11.19 -12.56
N LYS A 140 -5.25 10.83 -12.29
CA LYS A 140 -4.87 9.51 -11.77
C LYS A 140 -3.89 9.69 -10.63
N VAL A 141 -4.11 8.96 -9.53
CA VAL A 141 -3.12 8.83 -8.46
C VAL A 141 -2.18 7.69 -8.85
N ARG A 142 -0.89 8.00 -8.98
CA ARG A 142 0.20 7.04 -9.21
C ARG A 142 0.66 6.45 -7.88
N GLY A 143 1.15 5.21 -7.93
CA GLY A 143 1.59 4.46 -6.75
C GLY A 143 0.52 3.53 -6.19
N PRO A 144 0.75 2.92 -5.01
CA PRO A 144 -0.11 1.89 -4.43
C PRO A 144 -1.35 2.49 -3.72
N ALA A 145 -2.09 3.35 -4.41
CA ALA A 145 -3.32 4.00 -3.93
C ALA A 145 -4.54 3.40 -4.63
N PHE A 146 -5.37 2.67 -3.87
CA PHE A 146 -6.62 2.11 -4.36
C PHE A 146 -7.80 2.95 -3.89
N PHE A 147 -8.68 3.34 -4.82
CA PHE A 147 -9.90 4.12 -4.56
C PHE A 147 -9.66 5.39 -3.72
N PRO A 148 -8.87 6.37 -4.21
CA PRO A 148 -8.78 7.67 -3.55
C PRO A 148 -10.12 8.39 -3.56
N LYS A 149 -10.44 9.11 -2.47
CA LYS A 149 -11.64 9.94 -2.38
C LYS A 149 -11.39 11.27 -3.09
N TRP A 150 -12.15 11.55 -4.13
CA TRP A 150 -12.04 12.79 -4.91
C TRP A 150 -12.99 13.87 -4.40
N LYS A 151 -12.55 15.12 -4.42
CA LYS A 151 -13.36 16.29 -4.10
C LYS A 151 -12.96 17.46 -5.01
N SER A 152 -13.93 18.27 -5.43
CA SER A 152 -13.68 19.57 -6.05
C SER A 152 -14.01 20.68 -5.05
N SER A 153 -13.16 21.69 -4.95
CA SER A 153 -13.42 22.87 -4.12
C SER A 153 -14.56 23.72 -4.69
N ASN A 154 -14.73 23.74 -6.01
CA ASN A 154 -15.83 24.43 -6.69
C ASN A 154 -16.35 23.58 -7.87
N PRO A 155 -17.41 22.77 -7.63
CA PRO A 155 -18.04 21.95 -8.66
C PRO A 155 -18.66 22.73 -9.83
N LYS A 156 -18.98 24.03 -9.65
CA LYS A 156 -19.53 24.88 -10.71
C LYS A 156 -18.47 25.21 -11.77
N VAL A 157 -17.20 25.32 -11.37
CA VAL A 157 -16.06 25.52 -12.29
C VAL A 157 -15.60 24.19 -12.88
N ALA A 158 -15.35 23.19 -12.03
CA ALA A 158 -15.04 21.84 -12.49
C ALA A 158 -15.54 20.78 -11.50
N SER A 159 -16.23 19.76 -12.00
CA SER A 159 -16.68 18.60 -11.21
C SER A 159 -15.74 17.43 -11.40
N VAL A 160 -15.58 16.58 -10.39
CA VAL A 160 -14.76 15.35 -10.46
C VAL A 160 -15.62 14.13 -10.15
N SER A 161 -15.46 13.05 -10.91
CA SER A 161 -16.12 11.77 -10.63
C SER A 161 -15.38 10.95 -9.57
N ILE A 162 -16.02 9.90 -9.04
CA ILE A 162 -15.39 8.96 -8.10
C ILE A 162 -14.14 8.27 -8.67
N PHE A 163 -14.02 8.21 -10.00
CA PHE A 163 -12.88 7.63 -10.69
C PHE A 163 -11.81 8.66 -11.08
N GLY A 164 -11.97 9.94 -10.69
CA GLY A 164 -11.00 11.00 -10.99
C GLY A 164 -11.17 11.66 -12.37
N LYS A 165 -12.30 11.46 -13.06
CA LYS A 165 -12.60 12.18 -14.30
C LYS A 165 -13.07 13.59 -13.96
N VAL A 166 -12.25 14.58 -14.29
CA VAL A 166 -12.55 16.00 -14.10
C VAL A 166 -13.26 16.53 -15.35
N LYS A 167 -14.44 17.13 -15.20
CA LYS A 167 -15.19 17.80 -16.27
C LYS A 167 -15.22 19.30 -16.01
N ALA A 168 -14.78 20.09 -16.98
CA ALA A 168 -14.85 21.54 -16.95
C ALA A 168 -16.30 22.01 -17.21
N ARG A 169 -16.84 22.84 -16.32
CA ARG A 169 -18.24 23.29 -16.35
C ARG A 169 -18.38 24.79 -16.54
N GLY A 170 -17.50 25.59 -15.93
CA GLY A 170 -17.55 27.05 -16.01
C GLY A 170 -16.15 27.63 -15.93
N ARG A 171 -15.96 28.82 -16.53
CA ARG A 171 -14.68 29.54 -16.50
C ARG A 171 -14.24 29.82 -15.07
N GLY A 172 -12.93 29.78 -14.83
CA GLY A 172 -12.34 30.11 -13.54
C GLY A 172 -11.28 29.11 -13.08
N ARG A 173 -10.84 29.27 -11.83
CA ARG A 173 -9.81 28.44 -11.21
C ARG A 173 -10.40 27.69 -10.01
N THR A 174 -10.17 26.38 -9.95
CA THR A 174 -10.62 25.53 -8.85
C THR A 174 -9.54 24.50 -8.50
N VAL A 175 -9.67 23.83 -7.36
CA VAL A 175 -8.76 22.78 -6.93
C VAL A 175 -9.54 21.48 -6.79
N VAL A 176 -9.02 20.43 -7.44
CA VAL A 176 -9.48 19.07 -7.26
C VAL A 176 -8.51 18.35 -6.33
N SER A 177 -9.00 17.77 -5.24
CA SER A 177 -8.19 17.00 -4.31
C SER A 177 -8.52 15.51 -4.31
N ALA A 178 -7.49 14.70 -4.08
CA ALA A 178 -7.57 13.25 -3.92
C ALA A 178 -7.05 12.88 -2.55
N LYS A 179 -7.90 12.31 -1.69
CA LYS A 179 -7.54 11.89 -0.33
C LYS A 179 -7.44 10.37 -0.24
N TRP A 180 -6.32 9.87 0.27
CA TRP A 180 -6.09 8.44 0.47
C TRP A 180 -5.28 8.18 1.74
N LYS A 181 -5.80 7.33 2.64
CA LYS A 181 -5.18 7.00 3.93
C LYS A 181 -4.66 8.22 4.71
N GLY A 182 -5.48 9.26 4.80
CA GLY A 182 -5.13 10.52 5.49
C GLY A 182 -4.29 11.50 4.67
N LYS A 183 -3.66 11.07 3.58
CA LYS A 183 -2.88 11.94 2.69
C LYS A 183 -3.76 12.63 1.66
N GLU A 184 -3.58 13.92 1.44
CA GLU A 184 -4.29 14.70 0.42
C GLU A 184 -3.32 15.15 -0.69
N LEU A 185 -3.68 14.90 -1.94
CA LEU A 185 -3.02 15.40 -3.14
C LEU A 185 -3.92 16.44 -3.81
N LYS A 186 -3.36 17.50 -4.38
CA LYS A 186 -4.12 18.62 -4.96
C LYS A 186 -3.69 18.88 -6.40
N CYS A 187 -4.67 19.05 -7.29
CA CYS A 187 -4.47 19.51 -8.65
C CYS A 187 -5.26 20.81 -8.87
N VAL A 188 -4.57 21.83 -9.38
CA VAL A 188 -5.17 23.09 -9.82
C VAL A 188 -5.80 22.88 -11.19
N VAL A 189 -7.08 23.19 -11.32
CA VAL A 189 -7.81 23.14 -12.59
C VAL A 189 -8.17 24.56 -13.00
N VAL A 190 -7.71 24.97 -14.18
CA VAL A 190 -8.04 26.26 -14.79
C VAL A 190 -8.95 26.00 -15.98
N VAL A 191 -10.11 26.65 -16.01
CA VAL A 191 -11.08 26.53 -17.10
C VAL A 191 -11.12 27.84 -17.87
N ARG A 192 -10.96 27.76 -19.19
CA ARG A 192 -11.00 28.88 -20.13
C ARG A 192 -12.19 28.76 -21.08
#